data_AF-A1K3R1-F1
#
_entry.id   AF-A1K3R1-F1
#
_cell.length_a   1.000
_cell.length_b   1.000
_cell.length_c   1.000
_cell.angle_alpha   90.00
_cell.angle_beta   90.00
_cell.angle_gamma   90.00
#
_symmetry.space_group_name_H-M   'P 1'
#
loop_
_entity.id
_entity.type
_entity.pdbx_description
1 polymer ?
#
loop_
_entity_poly.entity_id
_entity_poly.type
_entity_poly.pdbx_seq_one_letter_code
_entity_poly.pdbx_strand_id
1 'polypeptide(L)'
;MHEITPAQLAEWLADPAKIKPLLLDVREPWEYELCHIDGSVPMPMGTVAGRIGELDPEQVMVVVCHHGGRSAQVGMFLKRQGFKRVINLAGGVAEWAAKVDPSMPHY
;
A
#
# COMPACT_ATOMS: atom_id res chain seq x y z
N MET A 1 12.30 7.11 -4.64
CA MET A 1 11.16 6.17 -4.77
C MET A 1 9.99 6.93 -5.36
N HIS A 2 9.07 6.28 -6.09
CA HIS A 2 7.89 6.96 -6.62
C HIS A 2 6.77 6.92 -5.57
N GLU A 3 6.00 8.01 -5.46
CA GLU A 3 4.90 8.15 -4.51
C GLU A 3 3.62 8.51 -5.25
N ILE A 4 2.48 8.13 -4.67
CA ILE A 4 1.14 8.51 -5.13
C ILE A 4 0.38 9.10 -3.94
N THR A 5 -0.38 10.16 -4.18
CA THR A 5 -1.26 10.73 -3.13
C THR A 5 -2.54 9.90 -2.97
N PRO A 6 -3.21 9.96 -1.81
CA PRO A 6 -4.49 9.28 -1.62
C PRO A 6 -5.54 9.62 -2.68
N ALA A 7 -5.66 10.90 -3.05
CA ALA A 7 -6.61 11.35 -4.07
C ALA A 7 -6.32 10.73 -5.45
N GLN A 8 -5.05 10.68 -5.87
CA GLN A 8 -4.64 10.05 -7.13
C GLN A 8 -4.89 8.54 -7.12
N LEU A 9 -4.62 7.87 -6.00
CA LEU A 9 -4.91 6.46 -5.85
C LEU A 9 -6.42 6.20 -5.91
N ALA A 10 -7.23 7.01 -5.22
CA ALA A 10 -8.69 6.90 -5.24
C ALA A 10 -9.25 7.03 -6.66
N GLU A 11 -8.79 8.03 -7.43
CA GLU A 11 -9.18 8.20 -8.84
C GLU A 11 -8.80 6.97 -9.69
N TRP A 12 -7.60 6.42 -9.49
CA TRP A 12 -7.19 5.20 -10.19
C TRP A 12 -8.04 3.98 -9.78
N LEU A 13 -8.37 3.83 -8.50
CA LEU A 13 -9.23 2.77 -8.00
C LEU A 13 -10.70 2.93 -8.43
N ALA A 14 -11.17 4.14 -8.74
CA ALA A 14 -12.50 4.38 -9.28
C ALA A 14 -12.61 4.11 -10.79
N ASP A 15 -11.52 4.21 -11.54
CA ASP A 15 -11.53 4.10 -13.01
C ASP A 15 -11.64 2.63 -13.50
N PRO A 16 -12.77 2.19 -14.08
CA PRO A 16 -12.95 0.80 -14.50
C PRO A 16 -12.11 0.41 -15.72
N ALA A 17 -11.59 1.38 -16.48
CA ALA A 17 -10.75 1.11 -17.64
C ALA A 17 -9.29 0.82 -17.25
N LYS A 18 -8.88 1.15 -16.01
CA LYS A 18 -7.53 0.92 -15.51
C LYS A 18 -7.42 -0.40 -14.77
N ILE A 19 -6.35 -1.13 -15.07
CA ILE A 19 -5.91 -2.29 -14.27
C ILE A 19 -5.58 -1.77 -12.87
N LYS A 20 -6.15 -2.42 -11.84
CA LYS A 20 -5.92 -2.06 -10.45
C LYS A 20 -4.54 -2.52 -9.98
N PRO A 21 -3.81 -1.71 -9.20
CA PRO A 21 -2.56 -2.16 -8.59
C PRO A 21 -2.86 -3.15 -7.45
N LEU A 22 -1.87 -3.95 -7.07
CA LEU A 22 -1.89 -4.61 -5.77
C LEU A 22 -1.68 -3.55 -4.68
N LEU A 23 -2.60 -3.48 -3.71
CA LEU A 23 -2.42 -2.66 -2.51
C LEU A 23 -1.80 -3.55 -1.42
N LEU A 24 -0.49 -3.45 -1.20
CA LEU A 24 0.22 -4.24 -0.19
C LEU A 24 0.25 -3.48 1.14
N ASP A 25 -0.53 -3.91 2.11
CA ASP A 25 -0.56 -3.30 3.44
C ASP A 25 0.48 -3.96 4.35
N VAL A 26 1.47 -3.20 4.80
CA VAL A 26 2.61 -3.70 5.57
C VAL A 26 2.51 -3.39 7.06
N ARG A 27 1.34 -2.95 7.53
CA ARG A 27 1.07 -2.71 8.95
C ARG A 27 0.95 -4.01 9.74
N GLU A 28 0.93 -3.87 11.06
CA GLU A 28 0.67 -5.01 11.95
C GLU A 28 -0.78 -5.50 11.80
N PRO A 29 -1.07 -6.79 12.09
CA PRO A 29 -2.42 -7.34 11.93
C PRO A 29 -3.50 -6.54 12.66
N TRP A 30 -3.23 -6.12 13.90
CA TRP A 30 -4.19 -5.34 14.68
C TRP A 30 -4.48 -3.96 14.07
N GLU A 31 -3.50 -3.32 13.42
CA GLU A 31 -3.71 -2.05 12.72
C GLU A 31 -4.62 -2.23 11.49
N TYR A 32 -4.43 -3.33 10.77
CA TYR A 32 -5.22 -3.67 9.59
C TYR A 32 -6.67 -4.06 9.96
N GLU A 33 -6.84 -4.76 11.08
CA GLU A 33 -8.14 -5.13 11.64
C GLU A 33 -8.95 -3.90 12.09
N LEU A 34 -8.28 -2.87 12.61
CA LEU A 34 -8.95 -1.61 12.98
C LEU A 34 -9.53 -0.89 11.76
N CYS A 35 -8.74 -0.79 10.69
CA CYS A 35 -9.17 -0.25 9.41
C CYS A 35 -8.19 -0.60 8.30
N HIS A 36 -8.67 -0.68 7.05
CA HIS A 36 -7.85 -0.86 5.87
C HIS A 36 -8.54 -0.32 4.62
N ILE A 37 -7.76 -0.09 3.57
CA ILE A 37 -8.31 0.25 2.25
C ILE A 37 -8.89 -1.02 1.65
N ASP A 38 -10.14 -0.96 1.17
CA ASP A 38 -10.80 -2.10 0.54
C ASP A 38 -9.96 -2.72 -0.58
N GLY A 39 -9.87 -4.05 -0.57
CA GLY A 39 -9.07 -4.82 -1.53
C GLY A 39 -7.56 -4.83 -1.27
N SER A 40 -7.09 -4.22 -0.17
CA SER A 40 -5.68 -4.34 0.24
C SER A 40 -5.35 -5.71 0.82
N VAL A 41 -4.12 -6.15 0.58
CA VAL A 41 -3.59 -7.45 1.00
C VAL A 41 -2.66 -7.25 2.19
N PRO A 42 -2.95 -7.83 3.36
CA PRO A 42 -2.10 -7.70 4.54
C PRO A 42 -0.85 -8.59 4.43
N MET A 43 0.31 -7.96 4.53
CA MET A 43 1.61 -8.62 4.64
C MET A 43 2.50 -7.80 5.58
N PRO A 44 2.42 -8.04 6.91
CA PRO A 44 3.15 -7.25 7.89
C PRO A 44 4.63 -7.14 7.54
N MET A 45 5.21 -5.96 7.73
CA MET A 45 6.56 -5.60 7.28
C MET A 45 7.61 -6.68 7.61
N GLY A 46 7.58 -7.23 8.82
CA GLY A 46 8.52 -8.27 9.27
C GLY A 46 8.43 -9.60 8.51
N THR A 47 7.33 -9.85 7.81
CA THR A 47 7.08 -11.09 7.04
C THR A 47 7.42 -10.96 5.56
N VAL A 48 7.53 -9.72 5.04
CA VAL A 48 7.65 -9.45 3.60
C VAL A 48 8.84 -10.18 2.97
N ALA A 49 10.00 -10.20 3.63
CA ALA A 49 11.19 -10.85 3.10
C ALA A 49 11.02 -12.36 2.90
N GLY A 50 10.30 -13.04 3.82
CA GLY A 50 10.04 -14.48 3.73
C GLY A 50 8.90 -14.84 2.78
N ARG A 51 8.00 -13.89 2.49
CA ARG A 51 6.80 -14.08 1.66
C ARG A 51 6.89 -13.42 0.29
N ILE A 52 8.06 -12.91 -0.08
CA ILE A 52 8.24 -12.17 -1.34
C ILE A 52 7.90 -13.01 -2.59
N GLY A 53 8.03 -14.33 -2.52
CA GLY A 53 7.65 -15.25 -3.59
C GLY A 53 6.14 -15.35 -3.86
N GLU A 54 5.29 -14.82 -2.97
CA GLU A 54 3.84 -14.72 -3.18
C GLU A 54 3.46 -13.54 -4.09
N LEU A 55 4.41 -12.63 -4.37
CA LEU A 55 4.17 -11.38 -5.09
C LEU A 55 4.71 -11.47 -6.52
N ASP A 56 3.96 -10.95 -7.50
CA ASP A 56 4.41 -10.83 -8.89
C ASP A 56 5.34 -9.59 -9.06
N PRO A 57 6.62 -9.78 -9.45
CA PRO A 57 7.56 -8.68 -9.66
C PRO A 57 7.20 -7.72 -10.80
N GLU A 58 6.38 -8.18 -11.75
CA GLU A 58 5.90 -7.36 -12.85
C GLU A 58 4.67 -6.53 -12.43
N GLN A 59 3.80 -7.03 -11.56
CA GLN A 59 2.57 -6.32 -11.17
C GLN A 59 2.85 -4.93 -10.57
N VAL A 60 2.00 -3.95 -10.88
CA VAL A 60 2.08 -2.65 -10.22
C VAL A 60 1.60 -2.75 -8.79
N MET A 61 2.38 -2.24 -7.86
CA MET A 61 2.12 -2.32 -6.44
C MET A 61 2.14 -0.94 -5.79
N VAL A 62 1.14 -0.68 -4.97
CA VAL A 62 1.12 0.44 -4.04
C VAL A 62 1.28 -0.12 -2.63
N VAL A 63 2.37 0.25 -1.96
CA VAL A 63 2.67 -0.20 -0.60
C VAL A 63 2.09 0.80 0.39
N VAL A 64 1.37 0.29 1.37
CA VAL A 64 0.60 1.08 2.34
C VAL A 64 1.12 0.78 3.75
N CYS A 65 1.35 1.83 4.54
CA CYS A 65 1.48 1.71 5.98
C CYS A 65 0.68 2.82 6.66
N HIS A 66 0.90 3.06 7.95
CA HIS A 66 0.14 4.08 8.67
C HIS A 66 0.41 5.51 8.18
N HIS A 67 1.69 5.90 7.99
CA HIS A 67 2.11 7.27 7.63
C HIS A 67 3.06 7.36 6.41
N GLY A 68 3.23 6.29 5.66
CA GLY A 68 4.14 6.25 4.49
C GLY A 68 5.61 5.88 4.78
N GLY A 69 6.05 5.84 6.05
CA GLY A 69 7.44 5.53 6.43
C GLY A 69 7.83 4.05 6.25
N ARG A 70 7.11 3.14 6.92
CA ARG A 70 7.34 1.67 6.81
C ARG A 70 7.16 1.17 5.36
N SER A 71 6.15 1.68 4.66
CA SER A 71 5.88 1.32 3.26
C SER A 71 6.99 1.81 2.32
N ALA A 72 7.58 2.99 2.56
CA ALA A 72 8.75 3.42 1.80
C ALA A 72 9.95 2.49 2.00
N GLN A 73 10.20 2.03 3.23
CA GLN A 73 11.27 1.06 3.51
C GLN A 73 11.02 -0.28 2.80
N VAL A 74 9.81 -0.82 2.92
CA VAL A 74 9.43 -2.06 2.24
C VAL A 74 9.52 -1.93 0.72
N GLY A 75 9.00 -0.85 0.15
CA GLY A 75 9.06 -0.69 -1.30
C GLY A 75 10.49 -0.53 -1.83
N MET A 76 11.42 0.05 -1.04
CA MET A 76 12.82 0.13 -1.41
C MET A 76 13.46 -1.24 -1.38
N PHE A 77 13.10 -2.06 -0.39
CA PHE A 77 13.49 -3.46 -0.33
C PHE A 77 12.97 -4.23 -1.57
N LEU A 78 11.68 -4.14 -1.89
CA LEU A 78 11.09 -4.82 -3.06
C LEU A 78 11.77 -4.39 -4.37
N LYS A 79 12.06 -3.10 -4.56
CA LYS A 79 12.81 -2.62 -5.74
C LYS A 79 14.20 -3.24 -5.85
N ARG A 80 14.92 -3.39 -4.73
CA ARG A 80 16.22 -4.09 -4.72
C ARG A 80 16.11 -5.57 -5.06
N GLN A 81 14.95 -6.18 -4.82
CA GLN A 81 14.63 -7.56 -5.18
C GLN A 81 14.10 -7.71 -6.63
N GLY A 82 14.11 -6.64 -7.43
CA GLY A 82 13.74 -6.69 -8.85
C GLY A 82 12.28 -6.33 -9.16
N PHE A 83 11.48 -5.93 -8.16
CA PHE A 83 10.12 -5.46 -8.40
C PHE A 83 10.14 -4.14 -9.17
N LYS A 84 9.57 -4.14 -10.37
CA LYS A 84 9.75 -3.01 -11.31
C LYS A 84 8.88 -1.81 -10.96
N ARG A 85 7.66 -2.05 -10.49
CA ARG A 85 6.60 -1.04 -10.39
C ARG A 85 6.06 -0.92 -8.96
N VAL A 86 6.92 -0.43 -8.06
CA VAL A 86 6.58 -0.22 -6.64
C VAL A 86 6.42 1.27 -6.35
N ILE A 87 5.28 1.62 -5.76
CA ILE A 87 4.82 2.97 -5.45
C ILE A 87 4.51 3.04 -3.95
N ASN A 88 4.90 4.11 -3.27
CA ASN A 88 4.53 4.38 -1.88
C ASN A 88 3.24 5.20 -1.83
N LEU A 89 2.29 4.85 -0.97
CA LEU A 89 1.17 5.74 -0.66
C LEU A 89 1.66 6.85 0.27
N ALA A 90 1.72 8.09 -0.25
CA ALA A 90 2.09 9.26 0.54
C ALA A 90 1.10 9.45 1.70
N GLY A 91 1.65 9.70 2.89
CA GLY A 91 0.89 9.85 4.14
C GLY A 91 0.15 8.61 4.64
N GLY A 92 0.25 7.47 3.93
CA GLY A 92 -0.30 6.18 4.35
C GLY A 92 -1.82 6.17 4.52
N VAL A 93 -2.30 5.21 5.31
CA VAL A 93 -3.73 5.05 5.62
C VAL A 93 -4.29 6.24 6.41
N ALA A 94 -3.46 6.94 7.18
CA ALA A 94 -3.89 8.12 7.94
C ALA A 94 -4.33 9.25 7.00
N GLU A 95 -3.55 9.52 5.95
CA GLU A 95 -3.91 10.52 4.95
C GLU A 95 -5.05 10.05 4.03
N TRP A 96 -5.16 8.75 3.77
CA TRP A 96 -6.32 8.15 3.11
C TRP A 96 -7.61 8.40 3.89
N ALA A 97 -7.64 8.06 5.18
CA ALA A 97 -8.79 8.32 6.04
C ALA A 97 -9.14 9.82 6.06
N ALA A 98 -8.14 10.70 6.17
CA ALA A 98 -8.39 12.13 6.23
C ALA A 98 -8.96 12.74 4.92
N LYS A 99 -8.58 12.21 3.75
CA LYS A 99 -8.84 12.87 2.45
C LYS A 99 -9.77 12.11 1.51
N VAL A 100 -9.89 10.80 1.67
CA VAL A 100 -10.63 9.93 0.75
C VAL A 100 -11.81 9.26 1.45
N ASP A 101 -11.58 8.71 2.64
CA ASP A 101 -12.63 8.05 3.42
C ASP A 101 -12.65 8.55 4.88
N PRO A 102 -13.29 9.71 5.14
CA PRO A 102 -13.40 10.27 6.49
C PRO A 102 -14.22 9.43 7.47
N SER A 103 -14.88 8.35 7.00
CA SER A 103 -15.58 7.40 7.87
C SER A 103 -14.65 6.33 8.44
N MET A 104 -13.47 6.16 7.84
CA MET A 104 -12.45 5.23 8.29
C MET A 104 -11.88 5.66 9.66
N PRO A 105 -11.73 4.73 10.62
CA PRO A 105 -11.10 5.03 11.91
C PRO A 105 -9.71 5.64 11.77
N HIS A 106 -9.47 6.70 12.54
CA HIS A 106 -8.14 7.25 12.80
C HIS A 106 -7.58 6.63 14.08
N TYR A 107 -6.29 6.28 14.07
CA TYR A 107 -5.57 5.73 15.22
C TYR A 107 -4.12 6.22 15.24
#